data_AF-A0A381XFS5-F1
#
_entry.id   AF-A0A381XFS5-F1
#
_cell.length_a   1.000
_cell.length_b   1.000
_cell.length_c   1.000
_cell.angle_alpha   90.00
_cell.angle_beta   90.00
_cell.angle_gamma   90.00
#
_symmetry.space_group_name_H-M   'P 1'
#
loop_
_entity.id
_entity.type
_entity.pdbx_description
1 polymer ?
#
loop_
_entity_poly.entity_id
_entity_poly.type
_entity_poly.pdbx_seq_one_letter_code
_entity_poly.pdbx_strand_id
1 'polypeptide(L)'
;VFKLKLHWQIFIAMGIGAFIGLIYQNLYHGTPEGPVYQLIISLGTVFIRLLKMVIVPLIFTSIVTGVSGIGGGKNLGRIGMKTFFYYLTTSLCAILIGLTLTNIIQPGVGVNLGNQGSFDHSKLQTQGSPADILIRMIPVNPIQAASSGDMLGIIFFAIFLGVGVTRINNKHSNILRDFFLASFEIMMNITQIVIKFAPLGVLGLITKVVAVTGFG
;
A
#
# COMPACT_ATOMS: atom_id res chain seq x y z
N VAL A 1 -21.50 -27.79 -4.52
CA VAL A 1 -20.27 -27.44 -3.77
C VAL A 1 -20.19 -25.92 -3.64
N PHE A 2 -20.49 -25.38 -2.46
CA PHE A 2 -20.65 -23.95 -2.23
C PHE A 2 -19.35 -23.17 -2.49
N LYS A 3 -19.25 -22.46 -3.63
CA LYS A 3 -18.19 -21.47 -3.86
C LYS A 3 -18.51 -20.22 -3.05
N LEU A 4 -18.06 -20.18 -1.79
CA LEU A 4 -18.10 -18.95 -0.97
C LEU A 4 -17.36 -17.81 -1.70
N LYS A 5 -17.97 -16.61 -1.73
CA LYS A 5 -17.36 -15.43 -2.34
C LYS A 5 -16.06 -15.06 -1.59
N LEU A 6 -15.08 -14.52 -2.31
CA LEU A 6 -13.74 -14.26 -1.76
C LEU A 6 -13.75 -13.34 -0.53
N HIS A 7 -14.57 -12.29 -0.54
CA HIS A 7 -14.68 -11.39 0.62
C HIS A 7 -15.14 -12.14 1.89
N TRP A 8 -16.07 -13.09 1.77
CA TRP A 8 -16.49 -13.94 2.89
C TRP A 8 -15.36 -14.84 3.38
N GLN A 9 -14.55 -15.38 2.47
CA GLN A 9 -13.39 -16.18 2.85
C GLN A 9 -12.37 -15.34 3.64
N ILE A 10 -12.15 -14.09 3.24
CA ILE A 10 -11.25 -13.16 3.95
C ILE A 10 -11.79 -12.84 5.35
N PHE A 11 -13.10 -12.54 5.48
CA PHE A 11 -13.71 -12.28 6.79
C PHE A 11 -13.62 -13.48 7.73
N ILE A 12 -13.90 -14.68 7.23
CA ILE A 12 -13.78 -15.92 8.01
C ILE A 12 -12.33 -16.16 8.42
N ALA A 13 -11.38 -15.99 7.49
CA ALA A 13 -9.96 -16.14 7.76
C ALA A 13 -9.44 -15.13 8.80
N MET A 14 -9.92 -13.89 8.75
CA MET A 14 -9.63 -12.86 9.75
C MET A 14 -10.18 -13.24 11.13
N GLY A 15 -11.42 -13.73 11.20
CA GLY A 15 -12.01 -14.20 12.46
C GLY A 15 -11.27 -15.40 13.05
N ILE A 16 -10.93 -16.38 12.23
CA ILE A 16 -10.12 -17.54 12.64
C ILE A 16 -8.72 -17.09 13.08
N GLY A 17 -8.07 -16.20 12.32
CA GLY A 17 -6.75 -15.69 12.66
C GLY A 17 -6.75 -14.94 13.99
N ALA A 18 -7.77 -14.12 14.25
CA ALA A 18 -7.93 -13.43 15.53
C ALA A 18 -8.14 -14.41 16.68
N PHE A 19 -8.97 -15.44 16.49
CA PHE A 19 -9.22 -16.46 17.51
C PHE A 19 -7.96 -17.28 17.82
N ILE A 20 -7.22 -17.71 16.80
CA ILE A 20 -5.94 -18.41 16.99
C ILE A 20 -4.94 -17.48 17.67
N GLY A 21 -4.83 -16.22 17.24
CA GLY A 21 -3.95 -15.23 17.86
C GLY A 21 -4.22 -15.05 19.35
N LEU A 22 -5.49 -15.00 19.75
CA LEU A 22 -5.91 -14.92 21.16
C LEU A 22 -5.49 -16.13 21.98
N ILE A 23 -5.65 -17.34 21.43
CA ILE A 23 -5.23 -18.56 22.12
C ILE A 23 -3.73 -18.52 22.36
N TYR A 24 -2.94 -18.18 21.34
CA TYR A 24 -1.49 -18.07 21.46
C TYR A 24 -1.06 -16.95 22.42
N GLN A 25 -1.76 -15.82 22.43
CA GLN A 25 -1.47 -14.73 23.37
C GLN A 25 -1.72 -15.18 24.82
N ASN A 26 -2.85 -15.83 25.10
CA ASN A 26 -3.19 -16.31 26.44
C ASN A 26 -2.24 -17.41 26.94
N LEU A 27 -1.75 -18.27 26.04
CA LEU A 27 -0.84 -19.36 26.40
C LEU A 27 0.61 -18.93 26.58
N TYR A 28 1.09 -17.96 25.78
CA TYR A 28 2.51 -17.61 25.70
C TYR A 28 2.83 -16.16 26.08
N HIS A 29 1.85 -15.40 26.61
CA HIS A 29 2.01 -14.02 27.10
C HIS A 29 2.79 -13.09 26.14
N GLY A 30 2.57 -13.21 24.83
CA GLY A 30 3.20 -12.35 23.82
C GLY A 30 4.51 -12.86 23.21
N THR A 31 5.02 -14.04 23.60
CA THR A 31 6.14 -14.72 22.92
C THR A 31 5.71 -16.08 22.36
N PRO A 32 4.90 -16.12 21.30
CA PRO A 32 4.32 -17.37 20.83
C PRO A 32 5.40 -18.21 20.13
N GLU A 33 5.59 -19.43 20.63
CA GLU A 33 6.54 -20.39 20.08
C GLU A 33 5.82 -21.65 19.61
N GLY A 34 6.34 -22.27 18.55
CA GLY A 34 5.83 -23.54 18.04
C GLY A 34 5.84 -23.65 16.51
N PRO A 35 5.97 -24.88 15.97
CA PRO A 35 6.06 -25.12 14.53
C PRO A 35 4.77 -24.73 13.79
N VAL A 36 3.62 -24.89 14.43
CA VAL A 36 2.31 -24.53 13.88
C VAL A 36 2.17 -23.01 13.75
N TYR A 37 2.60 -22.26 14.76
CA TYR A 37 2.59 -20.79 14.73
C TYR A 37 3.52 -20.25 13.63
N GLN A 38 4.74 -20.80 13.52
CA GLN A 38 5.68 -20.41 12.46
C GLN A 38 5.15 -20.68 11.06
N LEU A 39 4.47 -21.83 10.85
CA LEU A 39 3.82 -22.14 9.58
C LEU A 39 2.74 -21.10 9.23
N ILE A 40 1.89 -20.75 10.20
CA ILE A 40 0.81 -19.77 10.02
C ILE A 40 1.35 -18.38 9.68
N ILE A 41 2.37 -17.88 10.40
CA ILE A 41 2.98 -16.58 10.09
C ILE A 41 3.70 -16.59 8.74
N SER A 42 4.33 -17.72 8.39
CA SER A 42 5.02 -17.86 7.11
C SER A 42 4.07 -17.66 5.94
N LEU A 43 2.81 -18.12 6.04
CA LEU A 43 1.78 -17.85 5.05
C LEU A 43 1.50 -16.34 4.89
N GLY A 44 1.41 -15.60 6.00
CA GLY A 44 1.25 -14.14 5.99
C GLY A 44 2.47 -13.43 5.37
N THR A 45 3.67 -13.90 5.67
CA THR A 45 4.92 -13.36 5.14
C THR A 45 5.03 -13.61 3.63
N VAL A 46 4.71 -14.82 3.17
CA VAL A 46 4.65 -15.17 1.76
C VAL A 46 3.64 -14.30 1.04
N PHE A 47 2.45 -14.09 1.61
CA PHE A 47 1.43 -13.23 1.02
C PHE A 47 1.89 -11.78 0.84
N ILE A 48 2.51 -11.17 1.86
CA ILE A 48 3.06 -9.81 1.74
C ILE A 48 4.16 -9.74 0.68
N ARG A 49 5.02 -10.77 0.58
CA ARG A 49 6.05 -10.83 -0.46
C ARG A 49 5.44 -10.93 -1.86
N LEU A 50 4.40 -11.74 -2.04
CA LEU A 50 3.65 -11.84 -3.29
C LEU A 50 3.00 -10.51 -3.67
N LEU A 51 2.38 -9.80 -2.72
CA LEU A 51 1.82 -8.47 -2.98
C LEU A 51 2.92 -7.47 -3.39
N LYS A 52 4.02 -7.39 -2.64
CA LYS A 52 5.13 -6.48 -2.94
C LYS A 52 5.78 -6.76 -4.30
N MET A 53 5.86 -8.03 -4.71
CA MET A 53 6.39 -8.43 -6.02
C MET A 53 5.58 -7.83 -7.18
N VAL A 54 4.25 -7.75 -7.02
CA VAL A 54 3.35 -7.31 -8.09
C VAL A 54 3.20 -5.79 -8.14
N ILE A 55 3.34 -5.10 -7.00
CA ILE A 55 3.08 -3.66 -6.89
C ILE A 55 3.90 -2.83 -7.88
N VAL A 56 5.23 -3.00 -7.94
CA VAL A 56 6.08 -2.15 -8.79
C VAL A 56 5.77 -2.31 -10.29
N PRO A 57 5.77 -3.54 -10.86
CA PRO A 57 5.43 -3.72 -12.27
C PRO A 57 3.99 -3.29 -12.61
N LEU A 58 3.03 -3.57 -11.73
CA LEU A 58 1.63 -3.23 -11.95
C LEU A 58 1.42 -1.71 -11.98
N ILE A 59 1.96 -0.98 -10.99
CA ILE A 59 1.83 0.49 -10.95
C ILE A 59 2.48 1.11 -12.18
N PHE A 60 3.70 0.68 -12.53
CA PHE A 60 4.42 1.22 -13.68
C PHE A 60 3.62 1.01 -14.98
N THR A 61 3.22 -0.22 -15.29
CA THR A 61 2.47 -0.54 -16.52
C THR A 61 1.09 0.10 -16.54
N SER A 62 0.40 0.16 -15.39
CA SER A 62 -0.91 0.79 -15.26
C SER A 62 -0.85 2.29 -15.54
N ILE A 63 0.13 2.99 -14.97
CA ILE A 63 0.27 4.44 -15.16
C ILE A 63 0.68 4.76 -16.59
N VAL A 64 1.64 4.04 -17.16
CA VAL A 64 2.06 4.29 -18.55
C VAL A 64 0.88 4.08 -19.51
N THR A 65 0.12 2.99 -19.35
CA THR A 65 -1.09 2.71 -20.15
C THR A 65 -2.17 3.77 -19.93
N GLY A 66 -2.45 4.14 -18.68
CA GLY A 66 -3.47 5.14 -18.34
C GLY A 66 -3.14 6.54 -18.88
N VAL A 67 -1.90 6.99 -18.69
CA VAL A 67 -1.45 8.32 -19.13
C VAL A 67 -1.37 8.41 -20.65
N SER A 68 -0.86 7.36 -21.30
CA SER A 68 -0.88 7.31 -22.76
C SER A 68 -2.34 7.28 -23.28
N GLY A 69 -3.24 6.55 -22.62
CA GLY A 69 -4.69 6.48 -22.86
C GLY A 69 -5.42 7.82 -23.00
N ILE A 70 -5.14 8.74 -22.07
CA ILE A 70 -5.91 9.99 -21.86
C ILE A 70 -5.71 11.05 -22.97
N GLY A 71 -4.68 10.90 -23.82
CA GLY A 71 -4.44 11.78 -24.96
C GLY A 71 -3.95 13.18 -24.56
N GLY A 72 -2.64 13.40 -24.67
CA GLY A 72 -2.00 14.72 -24.55
C GLY A 72 -1.86 15.27 -23.12
N GLY A 73 -0.81 16.07 -22.90
CA GLY A 73 -0.45 16.59 -21.57
C GLY A 73 -1.46 17.55 -20.92
N LYS A 74 -2.28 18.26 -21.71
CA LYS A 74 -3.30 19.19 -21.18
C LYS A 74 -4.41 18.46 -20.41
N ASN A 75 -4.87 17.32 -20.93
CA ASN A 75 -5.90 16.52 -20.27
C ASN A 75 -5.37 15.91 -18.97
N LEU A 76 -4.12 15.44 -18.98
CA LEU A 76 -3.45 14.93 -17.80
C LEU A 76 -3.33 15.98 -16.69
N GLY A 77 -2.86 17.20 -17.02
CA GLY A 77 -2.76 18.29 -16.05
C GLY A 77 -4.12 18.66 -15.43
N ARG A 78 -5.19 18.66 -16.23
CA ARG A 78 -6.55 18.93 -15.73
C ARG A 78 -7.04 17.85 -14.76
N ILE A 79 -6.81 16.57 -15.07
CA ILE A 79 -7.17 15.46 -14.19
C ILE A 79 -6.32 15.51 -12.91
N GLY A 80 -5.00 15.71 -13.05
CA GLY A 80 -4.07 15.83 -11.94
C GLY A 80 -4.47 16.94 -10.96
N MET A 81 -4.80 18.14 -11.45
CA MET A 81 -5.21 19.25 -10.59
C MET A 81 -6.53 18.96 -9.86
N LYS A 82 -7.52 18.37 -10.54
CA LYS A 82 -8.78 17.96 -9.92
C LYS A 82 -8.54 16.92 -8.81
N THR A 83 -7.72 15.92 -9.09
CA THR A 83 -7.36 14.87 -8.13
C THR A 83 -6.58 15.44 -6.95
N PHE A 84 -5.66 16.38 -7.18
CA PHE A 84 -4.90 17.05 -6.12
C PHE A 84 -5.82 17.81 -5.17
N PHE A 85 -6.71 18.67 -5.69
CA PHE A 85 -7.68 19.37 -4.85
C PHE A 85 -8.64 18.43 -4.14
N TYR A 86 -9.05 17.34 -4.79
CA TYR A 86 -9.90 16.32 -4.18
C TYR A 86 -9.21 15.68 -2.96
N TYR A 87 -7.95 15.24 -3.10
CA TYR A 87 -7.21 14.66 -1.98
C TYR A 87 -6.90 15.67 -0.88
N LEU A 88 -6.57 16.91 -1.24
CA LEU A 88 -6.29 17.97 -0.27
C LEU A 88 -7.54 18.28 0.57
N THR A 89 -8.70 18.43 -0.08
CA THR A 89 -9.96 18.72 0.61
C THR A 89 -10.41 17.55 1.48
N THR A 90 -10.38 16.31 0.95
CA THR A 90 -10.79 15.12 1.71
C THR A 90 -9.84 14.83 2.89
N SER A 91 -8.54 15.06 2.73
CA SER A 91 -7.55 14.91 3.82
C SER A 91 -7.76 15.96 4.90
N LEU A 92 -8.00 17.23 4.53
CA LEU A 92 -8.32 18.28 5.50
C LEU A 92 -9.60 17.94 6.28
N CYS A 93 -10.66 17.49 5.60
CA CYS A 93 -11.88 17.03 6.27
C CYS A 93 -11.60 15.86 7.23
N ALA A 94 -10.81 14.87 6.82
CA ALA A 94 -10.44 13.74 7.69
C ALA A 94 -9.65 14.18 8.93
N ILE A 95 -8.69 15.11 8.77
CA ILE A 95 -7.92 15.70 9.89
C ILE A 95 -8.85 16.42 10.86
N LEU A 96 -9.78 17.25 10.34
CA LEU A 96 -10.73 17.98 11.18
C LEU A 96 -11.63 17.01 11.95
N ILE A 97 -12.15 15.97 11.32
CA ILE A 97 -12.97 14.94 11.97
C ILE A 97 -12.16 14.18 13.02
N GLY A 98 -10.91 13.82 12.71
CA GLY A 98 -10.01 13.16 13.66
C GLY A 98 -9.76 14.03 14.89
N LEU A 99 -9.40 15.30 14.69
CA LEU A 99 -9.15 16.25 15.78
C LEU A 99 -10.40 16.50 16.63
N THR A 100 -11.58 16.63 16.02
CA THR A 100 -12.82 16.83 16.79
C THR A 100 -13.15 15.59 17.63
N LEU A 101 -13.10 14.40 17.05
CA LEU A 101 -13.36 13.15 17.77
C LEU A 101 -12.34 12.90 18.88
N THR A 102 -11.05 13.11 18.63
CA THR A 102 -10.01 12.94 19.64
C THR A 102 -10.17 13.94 20.78
N ASN A 103 -10.53 15.20 20.50
CA ASN A 103 -10.77 16.20 21.54
C ASN A 103 -12.04 15.92 22.37
N ILE A 104 -13.05 15.25 21.81
CA ILE A 104 -14.29 14.88 22.51
C ILE A 104 -14.10 13.61 23.34
N ILE A 105 -13.57 12.54 22.73
CA ILE A 105 -13.41 11.23 23.36
C ILE A 105 -12.23 11.23 24.34
N GLN A 106 -11.23 12.09 24.11
CA GLN A 106 -9.99 12.19 24.89
C GLN A 106 -9.35 10.82 25.18
N PRO A 107 -9.09 10.00 24.14
CA PRO A 107 -8.47 8.69 24.31
C PRO A 107 -7.06 8.87 24.87
N GLY A 108 -6.85 8.53 26.15
CA GLY A 108 -5.58 8.70 26.85
C GLY A 108 -5.70 9.26 28.27
N VAL A 109 -6.83 9.89 28.62
CA VAL A 109 -7.08 10.30 30.02
C VAL A 109 -7.18 9.04 30.90
N GLY A 110 -6.26 8.90 31.85
CA GLY A 110 -6.16 7.73 32.74
C GLY A 110 -5.15 6.67 32.31
N VAL A 111 -4.51 6.79 31.14
CA VAL A 111 -3.43 5.87 30.72
C VAL A 111 -2.09 6.36 31.28
N ASN A 112 -1.62 5.75 32.36
CA ASN A 112 -0.27 5.98 32.89
C ASN A 112 0.75 5.17 32.07
N LEU A 113 1.32 5.77 31.02
CA LEU A 113 2.36 5.15 30.18
C LEU A 113 3.75 5.03 30.85
N GLY A 114 3.81 5.26 32.17
CA GLY A 114 5.08 5.45 32.88
C GLY A 114 5.75 6.77 32.46
N ASN A 115 6.58 7.32 33.34
CA ASN A 115 7.30 8.57 33.09
C ASN A 115 8.43 8.30 32.07
N GLN A 116 8.08 8.04 30.81
CA GLN A 116 9.05 8.03 29.73
C GLN A 116 9.53 9.48 29.60
N GLY A 117 10.79 9.71 29.97
CA GLY A 117 11.40 11.04 30.05
C GLY A 117 11.11 11.88 28.80
N SER A 118 11.01 13.18 29.00
CA SER A 118 10.78 14.22 27.99
C SER A 118 11.27 13.79 26.60
N PHE A 119 10.32 13.56 25.70
CA PHE A 119 10.59 13.16 24.33
C PHE A 119 11.63 14.09 23.70
N ASP A 120 12.76 13.55 23.26
CA ASP A 120 13.84 14.35 22.68
C ASP A 120 13.44 14.82 21.27
N HIS A 121 13.01 16.08 21.19
CA HIS A 121 12.59 16.72 19.95
C HIS A 121 13.70 16.79 18.89
N SER A 122 14.98 16.59 19.25
CA SER A 122 16.09 16.55 18.29
C SER A 122 16.10 15.30 17.39
N LYS A 123 15.35 14.24 17.77
CA LYS A 123 15.15 13.04 16.93
C LYS A 123 14.00 13.17 15.94
N LEU A 124 13.29 14.29 15.93
CA LEU A 124 12.29 14.55 14.90
C LEU A 124 13.02 14.71 13.57
N GLN A 125 12.80 13.77 12.65
CA GLN A 125 13.13 13.99 11.25
C GLN A 125 12.29 15.18 10.79
N THR A 126 12.91 16.36 10.72
CA THR A 126 12.29 17.52 10.10
C THR A 126 11.88 17.09 8.70
N GLN A 127 10.59 16.96 8.45
CA GLN A 127 10.09 16.69 7.11
C GLN A 127 10.68 17.78 6.23
N GLY A 128 11.39 17.37 5.17
CA GLY A 128 12.08 18.29 4.29
C GLY A 128 11.13 19.38 3.78
N SER A 129 11.71 20.49 3.32
CA SER A 129 10.94 21.58 2.73
C SER A 129 9.95 21.03 1.68
N PRO A 130 8.77 21.64 1.46
CA PRO A 130 7.90 21.25 0.35
C PRO A 130 8.64 21.19 -1.00
N ALA A 131 9.68 22.01 -1.16
CA ALA A 131 10.57 21.95 -2.32
C ALA A 131 11.39 20.65 -2.41
N ASP A 132 11.86 20.11 -1.29
CA ASP A 132 12.62 18.85 -1.25
C ASP A 132 11.76 17.66 -1.69
N ILE A 133 10.46 17.70 -1.40
CA ILE A 133 9.50 16.69 -1.85
C ILE A 133 9.36 16.73 -3.38
N LEU A 134 9.29 17.93 -3.97
CA LEU A 134 9.26 18.09 -5.44
C LEU A 134 10.53 17.57 -6.09
N ILE A 135 11.70 17.83 -5.49
CA ILE A 135 12.98 17.36 -6.03
C ILE A 135 13.08 15.84 -5.95
N ARG A 136 12.66 15.24 -4.81
CA ARG A 136 12.63 13.77 -4.61
C ARG A 136 11.68 13.05 -5.55
N MET A 137 10.69 13.74 -6.09
CA MET A 137 9.77 13.18 -7.08
C MET A 137 10.48 12.79 -8.38
N ILE A 138 11.59 13.47 -8.72
CA ILE A 138 12.36 13.19 -9.93
C ILE A 138 13.47 12.18 -9.59
N PRO A 139 13.35 10.90 -10.02
CA PRO A 139 14.37 9.92 -9.70
C PRO A 139 15.64 10.18 -10.53
N VAL A 140 16.81 10.07 -9.89
CA VAL A 140 18.10 10.09 -10.60
C VAL A 140 18.26 8.87 -11.52
N ASN A 141 17.70 7.73 -11.11
CA ASN A 141 17.68 6.49 -11.88
C ASN A 141 16.37 5.73 -11.64
N PRO A 142 15.47 5.64 -12.65
CA PRO A 142 14.20 4.93 -12.53
C PRO A 142 14.32 3.45 -12.18
N ILE A 143 15.39 2.79 -12.62
CA ILE A 143 15.63 1.36 -12.34
C ILE A 143 16.00 1.18 -10.87
N GLN A 144 16.82 2.09 -10.32
CA GLN A 144 17.12 2.11 -8.89
C GLN A 144 15.89 2.45 -8.05
N ALA A 145 15.05 3.38 -8.50
CA ALA A 145 13.78 3.67 -7.85
C ALA A 145 12.88 2.41 -7.80
N ALA A 146 12.81 1.65 -8.91
CA ALA A 146 12.08 0.40 -9.00
C ALA A 146 12.60 -0.69 -8.04
N SER A 147 13.93 -0.83 -7.89
CA SER A 147 14.52 -1.84 -7.01
C SER A 147 14.44 -1.48 -5.53
N SER A 148 14.53 -0.18 -5.21
CA SER A 148 14.42 0.33 -3.84
C SER A 148 12.96 0.50 -3.36
N GLY A 149 11.99 0.39 -4.27
CA GLY A 149 10.57 0.57 -3.96
C GLY A 149 10.17 2.04 -3.76
N ASP A 150 10.92 2.99 -4.33
CA ASP A 150 10.57 4.41 -4.33
C ASP A 150 9.40 4.66 -5.29
N MET A 151 8.19 4.50 -4.75
CA MET A 151 6.95 4.63 -5.51
C MET A 151 6.78 6.01 -6.13
N LEU A 152 7.19 7.08 -5.44
CA LEU A 152 7.01 8.45 -5.94
C LEU A 152 7.84 8.66 -7.21
N GLY A 153 9.12 8.25 -7.18
CA GLY A 153 10.00 8.31 -8.34
C GLY A 153 9.51 7.44 -9.50
N ILE A 154 9.05 6.22 -9.22
CA ILE A 154 8.49 5.30 -10.24
C ILE A 154 7.26 5.93 -10.92
N ILE A 155 6.33 6.48 -10.12
CA ILE A 155 5.11 7.12 -10.61
C ILE A 155 5.45 8.31 -11.51
N PHE A 156 6.38 9.17 -11.08
CA PHE A 156 6.80 10.33 -11.86
C PHE A 156 7.41 9.94 -13.19
N PHE A 157 8.34 8.99 -13.19
CA PHE A 157 8.94 8.47 -14.41
C PHE A 157 7.90 7.82 -15.33
N ALA A 158 6.98 7.01 -14.79
CA ALA A 158 5.90 6.38 -15.55
C ALA A 158 4.98 7.40 -16.23
N ILE A 159 4.67 8.52 -15.55
CA ILE A 159 3.90 9.63 -16.13
C ILE A 159 4.68 10.27 -17.29
N PHE A 160 5.96 10.60 -17.08
CA PHE A 160 6.81 11.19 -18.13
C PHE A 160 6.93 10.28 -19.34
N LEU A 161 7.13 8.98 -19.12
CA LEU A 161 7.18 7.97 -20.17
C LEU A 161 5.85 7.88 -20.92
N GLY A 162 4.72 7.80 -20.19
CA GLY A 162 3.38 7.76 -20.77
C GLY A 162 3.07 8.98 -21.64
N VAL A 163 3.46 10.19 -21.20
CA VAL A 163 3.35 11.41 -22.02
C VAL A 163 4.28 11.34 -23.23
N GLY A 164 5.52 10.85 -23.07
CA GLY A 164 6.48 10.66 -24.16
C GLY A 164 5.94 9.75 -25.27
N VAL A 165 5.28 8.65 -24.91
CA VAL A 165 4.62 7.74 -25.87
C VAL A 165 3.58 8.47 -26.72
N THR A 166 2.86 9.47 -26.18
CA THR A 166 1.88 10.24 -26.96
C THR A 166 2.49 11.26 -27.93
N ARG A 167 3.80 11.54 -27.83
CA ARG A 167 4.50 12.57 -28.62
C ARG A 167 5.33 12.03 -29.78
N ILE A 168 5.53 10.71 -29.85
CA ILE A 168 6.26 10.07 -30.96
C ILE A 168 5.34 9.75 -32.14
N ASN A 169 5.91 9.29 -33.25
CA ASN A 169 5.15 8.88 -34.43
C ASN A 169 4.08 7.83 -34.08
N ASN A 170 2.88 7.97 -34.67
CA ASN A 170 1.72 7.10 -34.44
C ASN A 170 2.03 5.61 -34.56
N LYS A 171 2.86 5.18 -35.51
CA LYS A 171 3.22 3.76 -35.68
C LYS A 171 3.96 3.22 -34.44
N HIS A 172 4.96 3.95 -33.95
CA HIS A 172 5.75 3.54 -32.79
C HIS A 172 5.00 3.74 -31.47
N SER A 173 4.18 4.79 -31.37
CA SER A 173 3.27 5.03 -30.24
C SER A 173 2.33 3.85 -30.05
N ASN A 174 1.66 3.39 -31.11
CA ASN A 174 0.70 2.29 -30.99
C ASN A 174 1.35 0.98 -30.53
N ILE A 175 2.51 0.62 -31.09
CA ILE A 175 3.26 -0.57 -30.65
C ILE A 175 3.59 -0.50 -29.16
N LEU A 176 4.05 0.64 -28.67
CA LEU A 176 4.39 0.81 -27.24
C LEU A 176 3.14 0.76 -26.36
N ARG A 177 2.03 1.36 -26.79
CA ARG A 177 0.77 1.30 -26.04
C ARG A 177 0.26 -0.13 -25.92
N ASP A 178 0.27 -0.89 -27.01
CA ASP A 178 -0.16 -2.29 -27.02
C ASP A 178 0.73 -3.14 -26.13
N PHE A 179 2.05 -2.90 -26.14
CA PHE A 179 3.00 -3.57 -25.25
C PHE A 179 2.70 -3.28 -23.76
N PHE A 180 2.50 -2.01 -23.39
CA PHE A 180 2.20 -1.65 -22.00
C PHE A 180 0.81 -2.12 -21.55
N LEU A 181 -0.16 -2.14 -22.46
CA LEU A 181 -1.50 -2.67 -22.19
C LEU A 181 -1.44 -4.19 -21.95
N ALA A 182 -0.78 -4.95 -22.83
CA ALA A 182 -0.59 -6.39 -22.64
C ALA A 182 0.17 -6.68 -21.33
N SER A 183 1.21 -5.90 -21.02
CA SER A 183 1.95 -6.03 -19.78
C SER A 183 1.08 -5.75 -18.55
N PHE A 184 0.22 -4.72 -18.61
CA PHE A 184 -0.74 -4.41 -17.55
C PHE A 184 -1.76 -5.53 -17.35
N GLU A 185 -2.31 -6.10 -18.43
CA GLU A 185 -3.25 -7.23 -18.36
C GLU A 185 -2.60 -8.49 -17.75
N ILE A 186 -1.36 -8.79 -18.11
CA ILE A 186 -0.60 -9.90 -17.50
C ILE A 186 -0.41 -9.64 -16.00
N MET A 187 -0.01 -8.43 -15.61
CA MET A 187 0.16 -8.09 -14.20
C MET A 187 -1.16 -8.14 -13.43
N MET A 188 -2.26 -7.72 -14.03
CA MET A 188 -3.60 -7.88 -13.46
C MET A 188 -3.94 -9.35 -13.22
N ASN A 189 -3.67 -10.24 -14.20
CA ASN A 189 -3.89 -11.67 -14.03
C ASN A 189 -3.05 -12.28 -12.89
N ILE A 190 -1.77 -11.91 -12.78
CA ILE A 190 -0.91 -12.31 -11.66
C ILE A 190 -1.50 -11.79 -10.34
N THR A 191 -1.94 -10.53 -10.30
CA THR A 191 -2.58 -9.92 -9.13
C THR A 191 -3.80 -10.73 -8.69
N GLN A 192 -4.65 -11.18 -9.63
CA GLN A 192 -5.81 -12.00 -9.31
C GLN A 192 -5.43 -13.35 -8.67
N ILE A 193 -4.31 -13.95 -9.08
CA ILE A 193 -3.79 -15.18 -8.44
C ILE A 193 -3.36 -14.89 -7.00
N VAL A 194 -2.63 -13.79 -6.78
CA VAL A 194 -2.22 -13.37 -5.43
C VAL A 194 -3.42 -13.06 -4.54
N ILE A 195 -4.46 -12.40 -5.08
CA ILE A 195 -5.70 -12.10 -4.38
C ILE A 195 -6.45 -13.38 -3.98
N LYS A 196 -6.43 -14.44 -4.79
CA LYS A 196 -7.00 -15.74 -4.40
C LYS A 196 -6.29 -16.36 -3.19
N PHE A 197 -5.01 -16.05 -2.98
CA PHE A 197 -4.25 -16.48 -1.81
C PHE A 197 -4.50 -15.61 -0.56
N ALA A 198 -5.21 -14.47 -0.70
CA ALA A 198 -5.44 -13.52 0.37
C ALA A 198 -6.06 -14.11 1.66
N PRO A 199 -7.04 -15.03 1.62
CA PRO A 199 -7.58 -15.62 2.85
C PRO A 199 -6.50 -16.29 3.73
N LEU A 200 -5.58 -17.04 3.12
CA LEU A 200 -4.49 -17.70 3.84
C LEU A 200 -3.46 -16.70 4.37
N GLY A 201 -3.15 -15.67 3.58
CA GLY A 201 -2.26 -14.59 3.99
C GLY A 201 -2.80 -13.76 5.15
N VAL A 202 -4.06 -13.34 5.07
CA VAL A 202 -4.75 -12.54 6.10
C VAL A 202 -4.84 -13.34 7.41
N LEU A 203 -5.14 -14.64 7.35
CA LEU A 203 -5.09 -15.49 8.54
C LEU A 203 -3.74 -15.39 9.25
N GLY A 204 -2.63 -15.58 8.52
CA GLY A 204 -1.28 -15.52 9.09
C GLY A 204 -0.92 -14.14 9.65
N LEU A 205 -1.31 -13.06 8.96
CA LEU A 205 -1.04 -11.70 9.40
C LEU A 205 -1.82 -11.32 10.66
N ILE A 206 -3.12 -11.64 10.72
CA ILE A 206 -3.97 -11.32 11.86
C ILE A 206 -3.55 -12.15 13.07
N THR A 207 -3.27 -13.45 12.90
CA THR A 207 -2.72 -14.29 13.98
C THR A 207 -1.45 -13.67 14.56
N LYS A 208 -0.52 -13.21 13.72
CA LYS A 208 0.72 -12.58 14.19
C LYS A 208 0.47 -11.32 15.00
N VAL A 209 -0.40 -10.43 14.51
CA VAL A 209 -0.69 -9.16 15.19
C VAL A 209 -1.35 -9.45 16.54
N VAL A 210 -2.43 -10.22 16.55
CA VAL A 210 -3.19 -10.51 17.77
C VAL A 210 -2.37 -11.33 18.78
N ALA A 211 -1.53 -12.27 18.34
CA ALA A 211 -0.70 -13.05 19.26
C ALA A 211 0.38 -12.22 19.98
N VAL A 212 0.84 -11.11 19.37
CA VAL A 212 1.88 -10.24 19.94
C VAL A 212 1.28 -9.07 20.72
N THR A 213 0.28 -8.38 20.18
CA THR A 213 -0.30 -7.17 20.78
C THR A 213 -1.53 -7.44 21.61
N GLY A 214 -2.22 -8.55 21.37
CA GLY A 214 -3.55 -8.77 21.90
C GLY A 214 -4.60 -7.74 21.51
N PHE A 215 -5.67 -7.71 22.30
CA PHE A 215 -6.74 -6.72 22.23
C PHE A 215 -6.59 -5.58 23.24
N GLY A 216 -5.40 -5.38 23.84
CA GLY A 216 -5.13 -4.34 24.83
C GLY A 216 -3.64 -4.17 25.08
#